data_AF-A0A117M4U7-F1
#
_entry.id   AF-A0A117M4U7-F1
#
_cell.length_a   1.000
_cell.length_b   1.000
_cell.length_c   1.000
_cell.angle_alpha   90.00
_cell.angle_beta   90.00
_cell.angle_gamma   90.00
#
_symmetry.space_group_name_H-M   'P 1'
#
loop_
_entity.id
_entity.type
_entity.pdbx_description
1 polymer ?
#
loop_
_entity_poly.entity_id
_entity_poly.type
_entity_poly.pdbx_seq_one_letter_code
_entity_poly.pdbx_strand_id
1 'polypeptide(L)'
;MDLINSCPESTTFIPALAQKFALNPSEIEVGHSERELGTSKYSLFRLIRLNFDLMTGFSLVPLQAVTMLGLLIAGLSFVFSIYMVLRRLLVGPEAEGLFTLMTINFFLMGVTMFCVGIAGEYIGRIFQEIRKRPRYLVNRVYGDE
;
A
#
# COMPACT_ATOMS: atom_id res chain seq x y z
N MET A 1 -27.30 -7.91 0.82
CA MET A 1 -26.78 -7.67 2.19
C MET A 1 -26.07 -8.89 2.73
N ASP A 2 -26.59 -10.10 2.50
CA ASP A 2 -26.00 -11.35 3.02
C ASP A 2 -24.54 -11.58 2.61
N LEU A 3 -24.18 -11.24 1.36
CA LEU A 3 -22.80 -11.30 0.88
C LEU A 3 -21.85 -10.42 1.71
N ILE A 4 -22.25 -9.18 2.03
CA ILE A 4 -21.46 -8.26 2.85
C ILE A 4 -21.33 -8.79 4.28
N ASN A 5 -22.40 -9.36 4.84
CA ASN A 5 -22.39 -9.94 6.18
C ASN A 5 -21.52 -11.21 6.27
N SER A 6 -21.36 -11.93 5.16
CA SER A 6 -20.52 -13.12 5.08
C SER A 6 -19.02 -12.82 4.88
N CYS A 7 -18.66 -11.57 4.58
CA CYS A 7 -17.26 -11.18 4.36
C CYS A 7 -16.46 -11.26 5.68
N PRO A 8 -15.37 -12.05 5.73
CA PRO A 8 -14.51 -12.13 6.90
C PRO A 8 -13.55 -10.95 7.04
N GLU A 9 -13.64 -9.94 6.16
CA GLU A 9 -12.72 -8.80 6.09
C GLU A 9 -12.64 -8.04 7.42
N SER A 10 -11.42 -7.97 7.97
CA SER A 10 -11.16 -7.30 9.25
C SER A 10 -11.35 -5.78 9.18
N THR A 11 -11.06 -5.18 8.02
CA THR A 11 -11.13 -3.74 7.77
C THR A 11 -12.35 -3.41 6.91
N THR A 12 -13.51 -3.19 7.53
CA THR A 12 -14.76 -2.95 6.81
C THR A 12 -14.91 -1.49 6.40
N PHE A 13 -14.85 -1.20 5.11
CA PHE A 13 -15.32 0.07 4.55
C PHE A 13 -16.60 -0.16 3.73
N ILE A 14 -17.75 0.10 4.35
CA ILE A 14 -19.07 -0.23 3.81
C ILE A 14 -19.28 0.32 2.39
N PRO A 15 -18.91 1.58 2.05
CA PRO A 15 -19.12 2.09 0.70
C PRO A 15 -18.35 1.31 -0.38
N ALA A 16 -17.08 0.96 -0.14
CA ALA A 16 -16.33 0.16 -1.12
C ALA A 16 -16.86 -1.27 -1.24
N LEU A 17 -17.25 -1.88 -0.11
CA LEU A 17 -17.87 -3.21 -0.12
C LEU A 17 -19.21 -3.21 -0.86
N ALA A 18 -20.04 -2.21 -0.60
CA ALA A 18 -21.30 -2.01 -1.30
C ALA A 18 -21.08 -1.86 -2.80
N GLN A 19 -20.12 -1.03 -3.22
CA GLN A 19 -19.79 -0.84 -4.64
C GLN A 19 -19.25 -2.13 -5.29
N LYS A 20 -18.43 -2.90 -4.57
CA LYS A 20 -17.81 -4.13 -5.08
C LYS A 20 -18.79 -5.29 -5.25
N PHE A 21 -19.79 -5.39 -4.37
CA PHE A 21 -20.81 -6.45 -4.41
C PHE A 21 -22.12 -6.01 -5.06
N ALA A 22 -22.29 -4.73 -5.39
CA ALA A 22 -23.47 -4.24 -6.09
C ALA A 22 -23.50 -4.79 -7.52
N LEU A 23 -24.64 -5.35 -7.91
CA LEU A 23 -24.89 -5.79 -9.29
C LEU A 23 -25.15 -4.61 -10.23
N ASN A 24 -25.95 -3.63 -9.77
CA ASN A 24 -26.32 -2.43 -10.53
C ASN A 24 -26.30 -1.22 -9.57
N PRO A 25 -25.12 -0.64 -9.29
CA PRO A 25 -25.02 0.56 -8.46
C PRO A 25 -25.62 1.77 -9.20
N SER A 26 -26.39 2.58 -8.47
CA SER A 26 -26.91 3.87 -8.94
C SER A 26 -26.61 4.94 -7.90
N GLU A 27 -26.11 6.09 -8.33
CA GLU A 27 -25.85 7.23 -7.45
C GLU A 27 -27.05 8.19 -7.47
N ILE A 28 -27.48 8.60 -6.28
CA ILE A 28 -28.53 9.59 -6.09
C ILE A 28 -27.88 10.80 -5.45
N GLU A 29 -27.96 11.95 -6.11
CA GLU A 29 -27.43 13.18 -5.57
C GLU A 29 -28.29 13.64 -4.39
N VAL A 30 -27.64 13.84 -3.24
CA VAL A 30 -28.28 14.34 -2.03
C VAL A 30 -27.61 15.65 -1.65
N GLY A 31 -28.41 16.71 -1.55
CA GLY A 31 -27.95 18.00 -1.05
C GLY A 31 -27.54 17.86 0.41
N HIS A 32 -26.26 18.09 0.70
CA HIS A 32 -25.76 18.15 2.07
C HIS A 32 -25.79 19.60 2.53
N SER A 33 -26.47 19.89 3.63
CA SER A 33 -26.43 21.21 4.25
C SER A 33 -25.06 21.47 4.87
N GLU A 34 -24.65 22.74 4.91
CA GLU A 34 -23.47 23.14 5.67
C GLU A 34 -23.67 22.79 7.14
N ARG A 35 -22.59 22.31 7.79
CA ARG A 35 -22.63 21.95 9.19
C ARG A 35 -22.76 23.24 10.03
N GLU A 36 -23.88 23.40 10.72
CA GLU A 36 -24.18 24.60 11.52
C GLU A 36 -23.33 24.73 12.80
N LEU A 37 -22.87 23.59 13.35
CA LEU A 37 -22.15 23.55 14.64
C LEU A 37 -20.96 22.58 14.61
N GLY A 38 -19.83 23.05 15.16
CA GLY A 38 -18.61 22.26 15.36
C GLY A 38 -17.59 22.37 14.23
N THR A 39 -16.34 22.00 14.52
CA THR A 39 -15.25 21.95 13.54
C THR A 39 -15.14 20.57 12.90
N SER A 40 -14.67 20.51 11.66
CA SER A 40 -14.40 19.24 10.99
C SER A 40 -13.37 18.44 11.79
N LYS A 41 -13.72 17.20 12.16
CA LYS A 41 -12.77 16.24 12.72
C LYS A 41 -11.82 15.65 11.66
N TYR A 42 -11.99 16.02 10.39
CA TYR A 42 -11.12 15.57 9.30
C TYR A 42 -9.99 16.58 9.11
N SER A 43 -8.81 16.26 9.66
CA SER A 43 -7.58 16.95 9.27
C SER A 43 -7.08 16.41 7.94
N LEU A 44 -6.37 17.24 7.17
CA LEU A 44 -5.83 16.88 5.86
C LEU A 44 -4.95 15.62 5.91
N PHE A 45 -4.13 15.48 6.97
CA PHE A 45 -3.36 14.27 7.24
C PHE A 45 -4.22 13.02 7.49
N ARG A 46 -5.36 13.16 8.19
CA ARG A 46 -6.27 12.05 8.46
C ARG A 46 -6.97 11.59 7.18
N LEU A 47 -7.30 12.52 6.29
CA LEU A 47 -7.84 12.23 4.96
C LEU A 47 -6.84 11.48 4.08
N ILE A 48 -5.58 11.94 4.03
CA ILE A 48 -4.52 11.25 3.27
C ILE A 48 -4.33 9.84 3.81
N ARG A 49 -4.23 9.68 5.13
CA ARG A 49 -4.09 8.36 5.77
C ARG A 49 -5.26 7.44 5.43
N LEU A 50 -6.49 7.93 5.51
CA LEU A 50 -7.69 7.19 5.14
C LEU A 50 -7.62 6.72 3.69
N ASN A 51 -7.18 7.59 2.77
CA ASN A 51 -7.06 7.24 1.36
C ASN A 51 -6.00 6.16 1.12
N PHE A 52 -4.85 6.25 1.79
CA PHE A 52 -3.82 5.20 1.76
C PHE A 52 -4.33 3.87 2.32
N ASP A 53 -5.07 3.89 3.44
CA ASP A 53 -5.66 2.68 4.02
C ASP A 53 -6.70 2.04 3.10
N LEU A 54 -7.50 2.84 2.39
CA LEU A 54 -8.45 2.36 1.38
C LEU A 54 -7.72 1.77 0.16
N MET A 55 -6.73 2.48 -0.38
CA MET A 55 -5.99 2.04 -1.55
C MET A 55 -5.23 0.74 -1.29
N THR A 56 -4.58 0.60 -0.14
CA THR A 56 -3.83 -0.61 0.22
C THR A 56 -4.71 -1.74 0.71
N GLY A 57 -5.89 -1.45 1.30
CA GLY A 57 -6.86 -2.45 1.76
C GLY A 57 -7.65 -3.11 0.63
N PHE A 58 -7.95 -2.37 -0.45
CA PHE A 58 -8.76 -2.86 -1.56
C PHE A 58 -8.01 -2.97 -2.90
N SER A 59 -6.73 -2.57 -2.97
CA SER A 59 -5.94 -2.60 -4.21
C SER A 59 -4.49 -3.04 -4.01
N LEU A 60 -3.97 -3.73 -5.03
CA LEU A 60 -2.57 -4.16 -5.15
C LEU A 60 -1.71 -3.16 -5.93
N VAL A 61 -2.29 -2.07 -6.43
CA VAL A 61 -1.61 -1.05 -7.24
C VAL A 61 -0.33 -0.51 -6.58
N PRO A 62 -0.30 -0.15 -5.28
CA PRO A 62 0.92 0.35 -4.63
C PRO A 62 2.07 -0.68 -4.67
N LEU A 63 1.76 -1.94 -4.34
CA LEU A 63 2.72 -3.04 -4.38
C LEU A 63 3.24 -3.28 -5.80
N GLN A 64 2.35 -3.27 -6.79
CA GLN A 64 2.71 -3.45 -8.20
C GLN A 64 3.59 -2.32 -8.72
N ALA A 65 3.31 -1.06 -8.36
CA ALA A 65 4.13 0.09 -8.75
C ALA A 65 5.58 -0.04 -8.26
N VAL A 66 5.75 -0.43 -7.00
CA VAL A 66 7.07 -0.64 -6.39
C VAL A 66 7.80 -1.81 -7.04
N THR A 67 7.07 -2.88 -7.37
CA THR A 67 7.62 -4.05 -8.06
C THR A 67 8.10 -3.67 -9.47
N MET A 68 7.31 -2.89 -10.22
CA MET A 68 7.70 -2.38 -11.55
C MET A 68 8.91 -1.44 -11.47
N LEU A 69 8.96 -0.53 -10.49
CA LEU A 69 10.12 0.33 -10.25
C LEU A 69 11.37 -0.49 -9.92
N GLY A 70 11.23 -1.50 -9.05
CA GLY A 70 12.32 -2.41 -8.72
C GLY A 70 12.85 -3.16 -9.94
N LEU A 71 11.96 -3.64 -10.81
CA LEU A 71 12.33 -4.31 -12.06
C LEU A 71 13.08 -3.36 -13.01
N LEU A 72 12.60 -2.12 -13.15
CA LEU A 72 13.25 -1.10 -13.99
C LEU A 72 14.66 -0.79 -13.48
N ILE A 73 14.82 -0.57 -12.18
CA ILE A 73 16.11 -0.29 -11.55
C ILE A 73 17.05 -1.50 -11.72
N ALA A 74 16.57 -2.72 -11.50
CA ALA A 74 17.35 -3.93 -11.71
C ALA A 74 17.83 -4.06 -13.16
N GLY A 75 16.96 -3.77 -14.13
CA GLY A 75 17.31 -3.73 -15.55
C GLY A 75 18.40 -2.71 -15.87
N LEU A 76 18.27 -1.49 -15.35
CA LEU A 76 19.30 -0.44 -15.52
C LEU A 76 20.62 -0.83 -14.86
N SER A 77 20.59 -1.37 -13.65
CA SER A 77 21.79 -1.84 -12.94
C SER A 77 22.49 -2.98 -13.67
N PHE A 78 21.74 -3.90 -14.28
CA PHE A 78 22.29 -4.99 -15.08
C PHE A 78 23.03 -4.47 -16.32
N VAL A 79 22.41 -3.55 -17.08
CA VAL A 79 23.04 -2.92 -18.25
C VAL A 79 24.30 -2.13 -17.84
N PHE A 80 24.22 -1.37 -16.76
CA PHE A 80 25.35 -0.60 -16.23
C PHE A 80 26.51 -1.50 -15.77
N SER A 81 26.19 -2.65 -15.15
CA SER A 81 27.20 -3.64 -14.73
C SER A 81 27.93 -4.23 -15.95
N ILE A 82 27.22 -4.62 -17.01
CA ILE A 82 27.82 -5.09 -18.26
C ILE A 82 28.76 -4.02 -18.84
N TYR A 83 28.29 -2.77 -18.91
CA TYR A 83 29.10 -1.65 -19.39
C TYR A 83 30.39 -1.48 -18.58
N MET A 84 30.32 -1.54 -17.24
CA MET A 84 31.49 -1.45 -16.37
C MET A 84 32.48 -2.61 -16.56
N VAL A 85 31.99 -3.84 -16.74
CA VAL A 85 32.85 -5.00 -17.02
C VAL A 85 33.57 -4.84 -18.36
N LEU A 86 32.85 -4.47 -19.41
CA LEU A 86 33.44 -4.24 -20.73
C LEU A 86 34.48 -3.11 -20.68
N ARG A 87 34.15 -2.01 -20.00
CA ARG A 87 35.08 -0.88 -19.82
C ARG A 87 36.34 -1.30 -19.07
N ARG A 88 36.21 -2.12 -18.03
CA ARG A 88 37.36 -2.64 -17.25
C ARG A 88 38.28 -3.54 -18.10
N LEU A 89 37.72 -4.34 -19.01
CA LEU A 89 38.51 -5.22 -19.88
C LEU A 89 39.24 -4.45 -21.00
N LEU A 90 38.65 -3.36 -21.51
CA LEU A 90 39.22 -2.58 -22.62
C LEU A 90 40.18 -1.46 -22.16
N VAL A 91 39.85 -0.75 -21.08
CA VAL A 91 40.57 0.48 -20.65
C VAL A 91 41.50 0.23 -19.47
N GLY A 92 41.28 -0.84 -18.70
CA GLY A 92 42.10 -1.22 -17.54
C GLY A 92 41.61 -0.64 -16.21
N PRO A 93 42.43 -0.73 -15.13
CA PRO A 93 42.02 -0.35 -13.78
C PRO A 93 41.96 1.16 -13.53
N GLU A 94 40.79 1.70 -13.20
CA GLU A 94 40.65 3.08 -12.72
C GLU A 94 40.57 3.11 -11.18
N ALA A 95 41.44 3.92 -10.55
CA ALA A 95 41.58 4.02 -9.10
C ALA A 95 40.54 4.93 -8.42
N GLU A 96 39.81 5.75 -9.18
CA GLU A 96 38.89 6.78 -8.66
C GLU A 96 37.44 6.29 -8.45
N GLY A 97 37.13 5.04 -8.77
CA GLY A 97 35.76 4.51 -8.76
C GLY A 97 35.12 4.33 -7.36
N LEU A 98 35.88 4.48 -6.28
CA LEU A 98 35.41 4.18 -4.91
C LEU A 98 34.22 5.05 -4.51
N PHE A 99 34.30 6.36 -4.74
CA PHE A 99 33.22 7.30 -4.37
C PHE A 99 31.95 7.03 -5.18
N THR A 100 32.08 6.84 -6.50
CA THR A 100 30.94 6.51 -7.37
C THR A 100 30.28 5.17 -7.01
N LEU A 101 31.08 4.15 -6.66
CA LEU A 101 30.56 2.85 -6.24
C LEU A 101 29.81 2.95 -4.91
N MET A 102 30.37 3.69 -3.94
CA MET A 102 29.73 3.90 -2.64
C MET A 102 28.40 4.65 -2.79
N THR A 103 28.36 5.72 -3.59
CA THR A 103 27.11 6.48 -3.84
C THR A 103 26.02 5.59 -4.48
N ILE A 104 26.37 4.81 -5.50
CA ILE A 104 25.42 3.89 -6.16
C ILE A 104 24.96 2.82 -5.17
N ASN A 105 25.87 2.29 -4.35
CA ASN A 105 25.54 1.26 -3.37
C ASN A 105 24.58 1.78 -2.28
N PHE A 106 24.83 2.97 -1.72
CA PHE A 106 23.92 3.59 -0.75
C PHE A 106 22.56 3.90 -1.35
N PHE A 107 22.52 4.38 -2.59
CA PHE A 107 21.27 4.61 -3.31
C PHE A 107 20.47 3.30 -3.48
N LEU A 108 21.12 2.23 -3.93
CA LEU A 108 20.49 0.93 -4.12
C LEU A 108 20.01 0.31 -2.80
N MET A 109 20.78 0.46 -1.72
CA MET A 109 20.37 0.08 -0.36
C MET A 109 19.13 0.84 0.11
N GLY A 110 19.07 2.16 -0.14
CA GLY A 110 17.89 2.98 0.18
C GLY A 110 16.64 2.52 -0.57
N VAL A 111 16.76 2.26 -1.87
CA VAL A 111 15.66 1.70 -2.69
C VAL A 111 15.23 0.33 -2.17
N THR A 112 16.19 -0.54 -1.84
CA THR A 112 15.89 -1.89 -1.31
C THR A 112 15.14 -1.80 0.02
N MET A 113 15.58 -0.95 0.94
CA MET A 113 14.86 -0.71 2.21
C MET A 113 13.45 -0.19 1.98
N PHE A 114 13.25 0.71 1.01
CA PHE A 114 11.92 1.20 0.64
C PHE A 114 11.01 0.07 0.13
N CYS A 115 11.51 -0.77 -0.78
CA CYS A 115 10.78 -1.93 -1.29
C CYS A 115 10.38 -2.91 -0.17
N VAL A 116 11.32 -3.21 0.74
CA VAL A 116 11.08 -4.07 1.90
C VAL A 116 10.05 -3.46 2.85
N GLY A 117 10.09 -2.14 3.06
CA GLY A 117 9.11 -1.44 3.89
C GLY A 117 7.68 -1.61 3.37
N ILE A 118 7.49 -1.46 2.06
CA ILE A 118 6.17 -1.65 1.43
C ILE A 118 5.74 -3.12 1.51
N ALA A 119 6.63 -4.07 1.21
CA ALA A 119 6.34 -5.48 1.38
C ALA A 119 5.94 -5.81 2.84
N GLY A 120 6.62 -5.22 3.81
CA GLY A 120 6.31 -5.34 5.24
C GLY A 120 4.92 -4.80 5.60
N GLU A 121 4.49 -3.68 5.01
CA GLU A 121 3.13 -3.17 5.21
C GLU A 121 2.07 -4.16 4.72
N TYR A 122 2.27 -4.73 3.53
CA TYR A 122 1.35 -5.74 2.98
C TYR A 122 1.35 -7.04 3.79
N ILE A 123 2.52 -7.52 4.22
CA ILE A 123 2.62 -8.69 5.13
C ILE A 123 1.90 -8.40 6.45
N GLY A 124 2.04 -7.18 6.99
CA GLY A 124 1.33 -6.75 8.19
C GLY A 124 -0.20 -6.80 8.03
N ARG A 125 -0.72 -6.37 6.88
CA ARG A 125 -2.15 -6.45 6.54
C ARG A 125 -2.62 -7.90 6.40
N ILE A 126 -1.86 -8.74 5.70
CA ILE A 126 -2.14 -10.19 5.61
C ILE A 126 -2.17 -10.83 7.00
N PHE A 127 -1.23 -10.47 7.87
CA PHE A 127 -1.19 -10.97 9.24
C PHE A 127 -2.37 -10.50 10.08
N GLN A 128 -2.89 -9.27 9.88
CA GLN A 128 -4.12 -8.82 10.53
C GLN A 128 -5.34 -9.63 10.07
N GLU A 129 -5.41 -9.92 8.77
CA GLU A 129 -6.52 -10.66 8.16
C GLU A 129 -6.54 -12.14 8.61
N ILE A 130 -5.38 -12.80 8.63
CA ILE A 130 -5.26 -14.20 9.08
C ILE A 130 -5.57 -14.34 10.57
N ARG A 131 -5.28 -13.31 11.38
CA ARG A 131 -5.49 -13.36 12.84
C ARG A 131 -6.95 -13.54 13.23
N LYS A 132 -7.90 -13.17 12.35
CA LYS A 132 -9.35 -13.32 12.52
C LYS A 132 -9.83 -12.98 13.94
N ARG A 133 -9.31 -11.88 14.52
CA ARG A 133 -9.74 -11.45 15.86
C ARG A 133 -11.20 -11.01 15.79
N PRO A 134 -12.07 -11.48 16.70
CA PRO A 134 -13.47 -11.08 16.71
C PRO A 134 -13.56 -9.57 16.89
N ARG A 135 -14.39 -8.91 16.05
CA ARG A 135 -14.50 -7.44 15.99
C ARG A 135 -15.06 -6.82 17.27
N TYR A 136 -15.91 -7.58 17.95
CA TYR A 136 -16.51 -7.21 19.22
C TYR A 136 -16.75 -8.47 20.04
N LEU A 137 -16.77 -8.31 21.36
CA LEU A 137 -17.31 -9.32 22.26
C LEU A 137 -18.63 -8.79 22.80
N VAL A 138 -19.66 -9.62 22.76
CA VAL A 138 -20.94 -9.31 23.40
C VAL A 138 -20.80 -9.63 24.88
N ASN A 139 -20.95 -8.61 25.73
CA ASN A 139 -20.87 -8.79 27.18
C ASN A 139 -22.20 -9.31 27.75
N ARG A 140 -23.32 -8.74 27.31
CA ARG A 140 -24.66 -9.16 27.72
C ARG A 140 -25.69 -8.76 26.66
N VAL A 141 -26.63 -9.66 26.38
CA VAL A 141 -27.82 -9.40 25.56
C VAL A 141 -29.00 -9.17 26.51
N TYR A 142 -29.81 -8.16 26.25
CA TYR A 142 -31.03 -7.87 27.02
C TYR A 142 -32.23 -7.97 26.07
N GLY A 143 -33.06 -9.00 26.24
CA GLY A 143 -34.22 -9.34 25.40
C GLY A 143 -34.44 -10.85 25.34
N ASP A 144 -35.68 -11.31 25.17
CA ASP A 144 -35.96 -12.70 24.75
C ASP A 144 -35.69 -12.78 23.24
N GLU A 145 -34.72 -13.65 22.90
CA GLU A 145 -34.15 -13.93 21.56
C GLU A 145 -33.22 -12.87 20.95
#